data_AF-A0A7X0E7S2-F1
#
_entry.id   AF-A0A7X0E7S2-F1
#
_cell.length_a   1.000
_cell.length_b   1.000
_cell.length_c   1.000
_cell.angle_alpha   90.00
_cell.angle_beta   90.00
_cell.angle_gamma   90.00
#
_symmetry.space_group_name_H-M   'P 1'
#
loop_
_entity.id
_entity.type
_entity.pdbx_description
1 polymer ?
#
loop_
_entity_poly.entity_id
_entity_poly.type
_entity_poly.pdbx_seq_one_letter_code
_entity_poly.pdbx_strand_id
1 'polypeptide(L)'
;MRKFGTMAFLAVAAFAQSGCHANQNVVAFDVAGCGVWTESEQVRVVGIYWVQGYVSGHDFTADPNRQSVRMVTPDAVRASIGKYCAANPDKNMLHAAQNFVQEQSTK
;
A
#
# COMPACT_ATOMS: atom_id res chain seq x y z
N MET A 1 -58.15 35.69 -14.53
CA MET A 1 -56.82 35.98 -15.11
C MET A 1 -55.90 34.79 -14.84
N ARG A 2 -55.49 34.09 -15.90
CA ARG A 2 -54.63 32.89 -15.86
C ARG A 2 -53.19 33.30 -15.50
N LYS A 3 -52.60 32.68 -14.47
CA LYS A 3 -51.15 32.68 -14.25
C LYS A 3 -50.63 31.27 -14.51
N PHE A 4 -50.47 30.94 -15.79
CA PHE A 4 -49.55 29.89 -16.22
C PHE A 4 -48.16 30.51 -16.26
N GLY A 5 -47.23 30.03 -15.46
CA GLY A 5 -45.87 30.52 -15.54
C GLY A 5 -45.03 30.03 -14.38
N THR A 6 -44.12 29.13 -14.71
CA THR A 6 -42.79 28.83 -14.14
C THR A 6 -42.62 27.31 -14.24
N MET A 7 -42.56 26.79 -15.48
CA MET A 7 -41.29 26.45 -16.15
C MET A 7 -40.40 25.58 -15.26
N ALA A 8 -40.50 24.28 -15.53
CA ALA A 8 -39.60 23.23 -15.12
C ALA A 8 -38.16 23.56 -15.53
N PHE A 9 -37.27 23.66 -14.54
CA PHE A 9 -35.82 23.79 -14.75
C PHE A 9 -35.04 23.06 -13.64
N LEU A 10 -35.42 21.81 -13.34
CA LEU A 10 -34.80 21.02 -12.26
C LEU A 10 -34.60 19.55 -12.66
N ALA A 11 -33.97 19.30 -13.82
CA ALA A 11 -33.68 17.93 -14.24
C ALA A 11 -32.37 17.77 -15.03
N VAL A 12 -31.32 18.54 -14.73
CA VAL A 12 -29.98 18.34 -15.33
C VAL A 12 -28.89 18.40 -14.26
N ALA A 13 -28.99 17.54 -13.25
CA ALA A 13 -27.90 17.36 -12.27
C ALA A 13 -27.56 15.88 -12.00
N ALA A 14 -28.03 14.95 -12.84
CA ALA A 14 -27.91 13.51 -12.58
C ALA A 14 -26.81 12.79 -13.38
N PHE A 15 -25.95 13.49 -14.13
CA PHE A 15 -24.98 12.85 -15.04
C PHE A 15 -23.51 13.25 -14.85
N ALA A 16 -23.09 13.65 -13.65
CA ALA A 16 -21.69 13.99 -13.37
C ALA A 16 -21.03 13.17 -12.24
N GLN A 17 -21.53 11.97 -11.96
CA GLN A 17 -20.80 10.97 -11.18
C GLN A 17 -20.18 9.92 -12.11
N SER A 18 -19.41 10.39 -13.08
CA SER A 18 -18.28 9.61 -13.57
C SER A 18 -17.34 9.42 -12.38
N GLY A 19 -17.40 8.23 -11.77
CA GLY A 19 -16.52 7.83 -10.69
C GLY A 19 -15.09 8.26 -11.03
N CYS A 20 -14.58 9.19 -10.23
CA CYS A 20 -13.16 9.49 -10.23
C CYS A 20 -12.51 8.22 -9.68
N HIS A 21 -12.16 7.30 -10.58
CA HIS A 21 -11.14 6.31 -10.30
C HIS A 21 -9.91 7.14 -9.94
N ALA A 22 -9.66 7.25 -8.63
CA ALA A 22 -8.43 7.84 -8.13
C ALA A 22 -7.31 7.14 -8.88
N ASN A 23 -6.63 7.91 -9.75
CA ASN A 23 -5.41 7.48 -10.38
C ASN A 23 -4.49 7.21 -9.19
N GLN A 24 -4.30 5.93 -8.85
CA GLN A 24 -3.38 5.54 -7.80
C GLN A 24 -2.01 5.91 -8.37
N ASN A 25 -1.61 7.16 -8.12
CA ASN A 25 -0.24 7.59 -8.25
C ASN A 25 0.50 6.71 -7.25
N VAL A 26 0.95 5.54 -7.72
CA VAL A 26 2.02 4.81 -7.08
C VAL A 26 3.25 5.67 -7.30
N VAL A 27 3.31 6.78 -6.56
CA VAL A 27 4.55 7.49 -6.32
C VAL A 27 5.46 6.45 -5.70
N ALA A 28 6.71 6.39 -6.15
CA ALA A 28 7.63 5.33 -5.79
C ALA A 28 7.59 5.01 -4.28
N PHE A 29 7.83 3.75 -3.90
CA PHE A 29 7.65 3.26 -2.53
C PHE A 29 8.51 3.98 -1.47
N ASP A 30 9.51 4.76 -1.90
CA ASP A 30 10.29 5.68 -1.08
C ASP A 30 9.56 6.99 -0.78
N VAL A 31 8.63 7.41 -1.63
CA VAL A 31 7.79 8.61 -1.46
C VAL A 31 6.45 8.28 -0.78
N ALA A 32 5.89 7.09 -1.04
CA ALA A 32 4.66 6.64 -0.41
C ALA A 32 4.88 6.27 1.07
N GLY A 33 4.29 7.05 1.97
CA GLY A 33 4.29 6.80 3.41
C GLY A 33 3.53 5.54 3.82
N CYS A 34 3.73 5.07 5.04
CA CYS A 34 3.01 3.97 5.68
C CYS A 34 1.49 4.24 5.79
N GLY A 35 1.05 5.49 5.65
CA GLY A 35 -0.37 5.82 5.49
C GLY A 35 -1.02 5.14 4.27
N VAL A 36 -0.27 5.00 3.17
CA VAL A 36 -0.75 4.40 1.92
C VAL A 36 -1.10 2.91 2.10
N TRP A 37 -0.41 2.21 3.00
CA TRP A 37 -0.71 0.81 3.36
C TRP A 37 -2.15 0.60 3.87
N THR A 38 -2.74 1.63 4.46
CA THR A 38 -4.09 1.56 5.02
C THR A 38 -5.20 1.88 4.02
N GLU A 39 -4.86 2.40 2.84
CA GLU A 39 -5.83 2.97 1.89
C GLU A 39 -6.71 1.91 1.21
N SER A 40 -6.13 0.81 0.74
CA SER A 40 -6.89 -0.23 0.02
C SER A 40 -6.19 -1.58 0.05
N GLU A 41 -6.97 -2.65 -0.18
CA GLU A 41 -6.42 -4.00 -0.31
C GLU A 41 -5.51 -4.14 -1.54
N GLN A 42 -5.85 -3.48 -2.63
CA GLN A 42 -5.06 -3.49 -3.87
C GLN A 42 -3.66 -2.94 -3.62
N VAL A 43 -3.54 -1.83 -2.89
CA VAL A 43 -2.26 -1.23 -2.51
C VAL A 43 -1.46 -2.16 -1.59
N ARG A 44 -2.13 -2.82 -0.63
CA ARG A 44 -1.47 -3.82 0.23
C ARG A 44 -0.90 -4.97 -0.58
N VAL A 45 -1.69 -5.54 -1.49
CA VAL A 45 -1.26 -6.66 -2.34
C VAL A 45 -0.02 -6.27 -3.16
N VAL A 46 -0.04 -5.09 -3.79
CA VAL A 46 1.11 -4.57 -4.55
C VAL A 46 2.34 -4.37 -3.66
N GLY A 47 2.16 -3.78 -2.47
CA GLY A 47 3.23 -3.60 -1.49
C GLY A 47 3.83 -4.93 -1.00
N ILE A 48 3.00 -5.95 -0.74
CA ILE A 48 3.46 -7.27 -0.31
C ILE A 48 4.40 -7.88 -1.34
N TYR A 49 3.99 -7.92 -2.61
CA TYR A 49 4.81 -8.51 -3.66
C TYR A 49 6.06 -7.68 -3.98
N TRP A 50 5.96 -6.36 -3.85
CA TRP A 50 7.15 -5.50 -3.95
C TRP A 50 8.16 -5.81 -2.85
N VAL A 51 7.74 -5.93 -1.58
CA VAL A 51 8.64 -6.30 -0.46
C VAL A 51 9.23 -7.71 -0.67
N GLN A 52 8.42 -8.68 -1.11
CA GLN A 52 8.93 -10.02 -1.43
C GLN A 52 10.01 -9.97 -2.51
N GLY A 53 9.83 -9.17 -3.56
CA GLY A 53 10.86 -8.95 -4.58
C GLY A 53 12.09 -8.24 -4.02
N TYR A 54 11.90 -7.20 -3.21
CA TYR A 54 12.97 -6.42 -2.57
C TYR A 54 13.91 -7.30 -1.74
N VAL A 55 13.36 -8.25 -0.98
CA VAL A 55 14.15 -9.16 -0.15
C VAL A 55 14.51 -10.47 -0.83
N SER A 56 14.08 -10.67 -2.07
CA SER A 56 14.41 -11.90 -2.80
C SER A 56 15.93 -12.00 -2.98
N GLY A 57 16.49 -13.16 -2.64
CA GLY A 57 17.94 -13.36 -2.67
C GLY A 57 18.71 -12.74 -1.49
N HIS A 58 18.03 -12.11 -0.53
CA HIS A 58 18.68 -11.67 0.71
C HIS A 58 19.09 -12.89 1.55
N ASP A 59 20.34 -12.90 2.02
CA ASP A 59 20.79 -13.86 3.00
C ASP A 59 20.45 -13.34 4.39
N PHE A 60 19.46 -13.97 5.02
CA PHE A 60 19.03 -13.55 6.36
C PHE A 60 19.92 -14.11 7.47
N THR A 61 20.95 -14.88 7.15
CA THR A 61 21.80 -15.51 8.16
C THR A 61 22.90 -14.55 8.63
N ALA A 62 23.06 -14.40 9.94
CA ALA A 62 24.17 -13.63 10.51
C ALA A 62 25.52 -14.37 10.40
N ASP A 63 25.50 -15.69 10.15
CA ASP A 63 26.70 -16.53 10.00
C ASP A 63 27.21 -16.48 8.55
N PRO A 64 28.41 -15.92 8.29
CA PRO A 64 28.96 -15.82 6.94
C PRO A 64 29.30 -17.19 6.32
N ASN A 65 29.28 -18.28 7.09
CA ASN A 65 29.53 -19.64 6.60
C ASN A 65 28.24 -20.40 6.24
N ARG A 66 27.07 -19.79 6.44
CA ARG A 66 25.78 -20.37 6.09
C ARG A 66 25.00 -19.42 5.21
N GLN A 67 24.80 -19.82 3.96
CA GLN A 67 23.81 -19.18 3.11
C GLN A 67 22.44 -19.76 3.41
N SER A 68 21.50 -18.92 3.85
CA SER A 68 20.09 -19.28 3.88
C SER A 68 19.27 -18.20 3.20
N VAL A 69 19.27 -18.26 1.86
CA VAL A 69 18.27 -17.57 1.06
C VAL A 69 16.93 -18.26 1.34
N ARG A 70 16.06 -17.59 2.08
CA ARG A 70 14.74 -18.12 2.46
C ARG A 70 13.65 -17.41 1.70
N MET A 71 12.71 -18.19 1.18
CA MET A 71 11.48 -17.65 0.61
C MET A 71 10.62 -17.09 1.75
N VAL A 72 10.37 -15.79 1.71
CA VAL A 72 9.43 -15.13 2.64
C VAL A 72 8.00 -15.28 2.13
N THR A 73 7.06 -15.63 3.00
CA THR A 73 5.66 -15.80 2.59
C THR A 73 4.95 -14.44 2.50
N PRO A 74 3.94 -14.29 1.61
CA PRO A 74 3.14 -13.07 1.54
C PRO A 74 2.49 -12.70 2.88
N ASP A 75 2.09 -13.70 3.67
CA ASP A 75 1.47 -13.50 4.97
C ASP A 75 2.45 -12.97 6.02
N ALA A 76 3.70 -13.45 6.01
CA ALA A 76 4.75 -12.93 6.88
C ALA A 76 5.05 -11.46 6.57
N VAL A 77 5.11 -11.11 5.29
CA VAL A 77 5.27 -9.72 4.85
C VAL A 77 4.08 -8.88 5.29
N ARG A 78 2.85 -9.34 5.04
CA ARG A 78 1.63 -8.61 5.42
C ARG A 78 1.60 -8.31 6.93
N ALA A 79 1.91 -9.31 7.76
CA ALA A 79 1.90 -9.16 9.21
C ALA A 79 2.96 -8.18 9.70
N SER A 80 4.21 -8.31 9.23
CA SER A 80 5.31 -7.44 9.65
C SER A 80 5.13 -6.00 9.17
N ILE A 81 4.85 -5.79 7.89
CA ILE A 81 4.65 -4.45 7.32
C ILE A 81 3.45 -3.77 7.98
N GLY A 82 2.35 -4.50 8.20
CA GLY A 82 1.17 -3.96 8.89
C GLY A 82 1.49 -3.51 10.31
N LYS A 83 2.22 -4.32 11.08
CA LYS A 83 2.67 -3.97 12.43
C LYS A 83 3.60 -2.74 12.41
N TYR A 84 4.58 -2.71 11.50
CA TYR A 84 5.53 -1.61 11.40
C TYR A 84 4.84 -0.29 11.05
N CYS A 85 3.99 -0.30 10.01
CA CYS A 85 3.30 0.89 9.55
C CYS A 85 2.26 1.41 10.55
N ALA A 86 1.63 0.53 11.34
CA ALA A 86 0.77 0.97 12.43
C ALA A 86 1.53 1.72 13.53
N ALA A 87 2.78 1.34 13.79
CA ALA A 87 3.63 1.98 14.79
C ALA A 87 4.39 3.21 14.27
N ASN A 88 4.60 3.32 12.95
CA ASN A 88 5.44 4.34 12.32
C ASN A 88 4.72 5.02 11.14
N PRO A 89 3.66 5.80 11.38
CA PRO A 89 2.83 6.38 10.32
C PRO A 89 3.58 7.40 9.43
N ASP A 90 4.66 8.00 9.94
CA ASP A 90 5.51 8.99 9.25
C ASP A 90 6.59 8.36 8.36
N LYS A 91 6.81 7.05 8.48
CA LYS A 91 7.81 6.32 7.68
C LYS A 91 7.24 5.89 6.34
N ASN A 92 8.10 5.47 5.41
CA ASN A 92 7.70 4.97 4.10
C ASN A 92 7.84 3.45 3.99
N MET A 93 7.38 2.90 2.87
CA MET A 93 7.41 1.45 2.63
C MET A 93 8.83 0.89 2.57
N LEU A 94 9.82 1.68 2.11
CA LEU A 94 11.22 1.25 2.12
C LEU A 94 11.75 1.00 3.55
N HIS A 95 11.44 1.89 4.50
CA HIS A 95 11.81 1.68 5.90
C HIS A 95 11.16 0.42 6.47
N ALA A 96 9.89 0.18 6.13
CA ALA A 96 9.18 -1.03 6.54
C ALA A 96 9.84 -2.30 5.99
N ALA A 97 10.27 -2.29 4.72
CA ALA A 97 10.99 -3.40 4.11
C ALA A 97 12.37 -3.65 4.74
N GLN A 98 13.11 -2.59 5.05
CA GLN A 98 14.39 -2.70 5.76
C GLN A 98 14.21 -3.26 7.18
N ASN A 99 13.17 -2.83 7.89
CA ASN A 99 12.84 -3.39 9.19
C ASN A 99 12.47 -4.87 9.08
N PHE A 100 11.71 -5.26 8.07
CA PHE A 100 11.37 -6.66 7.82
C PHE A 100 12.61 -7.54 7.60
N VAL A 101 13.63 -7.03 6.89
CA VAL A 101 14.92 -7.72 6.73
C VAL A 101 15.58 -7.96 8.09
N GLN A 102 15.68 -6.93 8.94
CA GLN A 102 16.26 -7.06 10.28
C GLN A 102 15.48 -8.06 11.15
N GLU A 103 14.15 -8.05 11.08
CA GLU A 103 13.29 -9.02 11.78
C GLU A 103 13.52 -10.45 11.29
N GLN A 104 13.76 -10.66 9.99
CA GLN A 104 14.07 -12.00 9.48
C GLN A 104 15.50 -12.44 9.85
N SER A 105 16.44 -11.50 9.94
CA SER A 105 17.84 -11.81 10.27
C SER A 105 18.09 -12.18 11.74
N THR A 106 17.11 -11.95 12.61
CA THR A 106 17.19 -12.23 14.05
C THR A 106 16.45 -13.52 14.46
N LYS A 107 15.85 -14.22 13.49
CA LYS A 107 15.18 -15.52 13.70
C LYS A 107 16.10 -16.70 13.46
#